data_AF-A0A7S1UU88-F1
#
_entry.id   AF-A0A7S1UU88-F1
#
_cell.length_a   1.000
_cell.length_b   1.000
_cell.length_c   1.000
_cell.angle_alpha   90.00
_cell.angle_beta   90.00
_cell.angle_gamma   90.00
#
_symmetry.space_group_name_H-M   'P 1'
#
loop_
_entity.id
_entity.type
_entity.pdbx_description
1 polymer ?
#
loop_
_entity_poly.entity_id
_entity_poly.type
_entity_poly.pdbx_seq_one_letter_code
_entity_poly.pdbx_strand_id
1 'polypeptide(L)'
;GSTVVANSDLPNLGIWQFQSYEVRSIIDQGSEDGVTVERIAVQNLKDPPSRPGYTRYLSLFSSKYHDEPVRVSPEEIRLVTLRDEILDSLVMAMPVFGFWTALALSFAHTYNERYGGNFLDALFRT
;
A
#
# COMPACT_ATOMS: atom_id res chain seq x y z
N GLY A 1 -3.79 13.14 -6.78
CA GLY A 1 -3.44 13.06 -5.36
C GLY A 1 -2.47 11.92 -5.12
N SER A 2 -1.89 11.83 -3.92
CA SER A 2 -1.16 10.63 -3.49
C SER A 2 -2.15 9.50 -3.19
N THR A 3 -1.78 8.26 -3.47
CA THR A 3 -2.61 7.08 -3.15
C THR A 3 -2.07 6.40 -1.90
N VAL A 4 -2.97 6.06 -0.98
CA VAL A 4 -2.66 5.35 0.26
C VAL A 4 -3.48 4.08 0.34
N VAL A 5 -2.97 3.09 1.09
CA VAL A 5 -3.68 1.84 1.35
C VAL A 5 -4.02 1.76 2.83
N ALA A 6 -5.27 1.39 3.10
CA ALA A 6 -5.77 1.20 4.45
C ALA A 6 -5.31 -0.15 5.01
N ASN A 7 -4.74 -0.16 6.21
CA ASN A 7 -4.27 -1.37 6.87
C ASN A 7 -5.23 -1.89 7.96
N SER A 8 -6.29 -1.13 8.25
CA SER A 8 -7.39 -1.54 9.10
C SER A 8 -8.73 -1.13 8.50
N ASP A 9 -9.78 -1.86 8.84
CA ASP A 9 -11.15 -1.51 8.48
C ASP A 9 -11.68 -0.39 9.37
N LEU A 10 -12.41 0.53 8.75
CA LEU A 10 -13.20 1.54 9.43
C LEU A 10 -14.57 1.67 8.74
N PRO A 11 -15.47 0.69 8.98
CA PRO A 11 -16.71 0.54 8.21
C PRO A 11 -17.64 1.75 8.29
N ASN A 12 -17.63 2.45 9.44
CA ASN A 12 -18.44 3.65 9.68
C ASN A 12 -18.13 4.78 8.69
N LEU A 13 -16.92 4.78 8.11
CA LEU A 13 -16.47 5.76 7.12
C LEU A 13 -16.27 5.13 5.73
N GLY A 14 -16.73 3.90 5.50
CA GLY A 14 -16.58 3.23 4.20
C GLY A 14 -15.15 2.79 3.87
N ILE A 15 -14.27 2.72 4.88
CA ILE A 15 -12.88 2.32 4.69
C ILE A 15 -12.72 0.83 5.00
N TRP A 16 -12.12 0.13 4.04
CA TRP A 16 -11.85 -1.30 4.05
C TRP A 16 -10.36 -1.57 3.91
N GLN A 17 -9.88 -2.59 4.63
CA GLN A 17 -8.51 -3.06 4.61
C GLN A 17 -8.07 -3.49 3.20
N PHE A 18 -6.79 -3.26 2.88
CA PHE A 18 -6.15 -3.58 1.60
C PHE A 18 -6.80 -2.91 0.37
N GLN A 19 -7.57 -1.85 0.59
CA GLN A 19 -8.11 -1.02 -0.48
C GLN A 19 -7.34 0.29 -0.59
N SER A 20 -7.22 0.78 -1.81
CA SER A 20 -6.56 2.03 -2.13
C SER A 20 -7.54 3.21 -2.13
N TYR A 21 -7.08 4.34 -1.61
CA TYR A 21 -7.83 5.59 -1.54
C TYR A 21 -6.97 6.74 -2.05
N GLU A 22 -7.61 7.71 -2.72
CA GLU A 22 -6.96 8.94 -3.12
C GLU A 22 -6.97 9.94 -1.96
N VAL A 23 -5.80 10.47 -1.62
CA VAL A 23 -5.65 11.59 -0.69
C VAL A 23 -6.04 12.88 -1.42
N ARG A 24 -7.12 13.51 -0.95
CA ARG A 24 -7.63 14.80 -1.45
C ARG A 24 -6.98 15.98 -0.75
N SER A 25 -6.84 15.90 0.58
CA SER A 25 -6.22 16.95 1.37
C SER A 25 -5.65 16.40 2.67
N ILE A 26 -4.67 17.12 3.22
CA ILE A 26 -4.06 16.87 4.52
C ILE A 26 -4.26 18.14 5.33
N ILE A 27 -4.83 18.02 6.53
CA ILE A 27 -5.20 19.15 7.37
C ILE A 27 -4.72 18.88 8.79
N ASP A 28 -3.96 19.81 9.35
CA ASP A 28 -3.73 19.83 10.79
C ASP A 28 -4.89 20.59 11.44
N GLN A 29 -5.61 19.90 12.32
CA GLN A 29 -6.73 20.48 13.06
C GLN A 29 -6.40 20.50 14.55
N GLY A 30 -6.57 21.66 15.16
CA GLY A 30 -6.31 21.87 16.58
C GLY A 30 -6.96 23.15 17.07
N SER A 31 -6.71 23.48 18.33
CA SER A 31 -7.17 24.74 18.91
C SER A 31 -6.04 25.34 19.73
N GLU A 32 -5.66 26.57 19.40
CA GLU A 32 -4.63 27.32 20.16
C GLU A 32 -5.21 27.86 21.47
N ASP A 33 -6.45 28.34 21.44
CA ASP A 33 -7.14 28.95 22.59
C ASP A 33 -8.22 28.03 23.21
N GLY A 34 -8.37 26.79 22.72
CA GLY A 34 -9.41 25.84 23.14
C GLY A 34 -10.83 26.17 22.66
N VAL A 35 -11.05 27.36 22.09
CA VAL A 35 -12.39 27.85 21.66
C VAL A 35 -12.56 27.79 20.13
N THR A 36 -11.51 28.12 19.38
CA THR A 36 -11.57 28.18 17.90
C THR A 36 -10.80 27.01 17.32
N VAL A 37 -11.48 26.22 16.48
CA VAL A 37 -10.83 25.13 15.74
C VAL A 37 -10.18 25.71 14.49
N GLU A 38 -8.85 25.76 14.48
CA GLU A 38 -8.08 26.17 13.31
C GLU A 38 -7.77 24.94 12.44
N ARG A 39 -7.74 25.15 11.12
CA ARG A 39 -7.43 24.12 10.13
C ARG A 39 -6.33 24.64 9.21
N ILE A 40 -5.18 23.98 9.25
CA ILE A 40 -4.02 24.34 8.46
C ILE A 40 -3.83 23.26 7.39
N ALA A 41 -3.90 23.65 6.12
CA ALA A 41 -3.64 22.73 5.02
C ALA A 41 -2.14 22.44 4.91
N VAL A 42 -1.79 21.16 4.84
CA VAL A 42 -0.40 20.68 4.77
C VAL A 42 -0.21 19.87 3.50
N GLN A 43 1.01 19.83 2.97
CA GLN A 43 1.31 19.10 1.73
C GLN A 43 1.83 17.68 1.97
N ASN A 44 2.52 17.45 3.08
CA ASN A 44 3.14 16.16 3.39
C ASN A 44 2.52 15.52 4.62
N LEU A 45 2.26 14.22 4.51
CA LEU A 45 1.79 13.42 5.64
C LEU A 45 2.90 13.16 6.67
N LYS A 46 4.16 13.03 6.21
CA LYS A 46 5.32 12.63 7.04
C LYS A 46 5.89 13.74 7.91
N ASP A 47 5.55 15.00 7.63
CA ASP A 47 6.06 16.12 8.42
C ASP A 47 5.43 16.09 9.82
N PRO A 48 6.06 16.66 10.86
CA PRO A 48 5.37 16.82 12.14
C PRO A 48 4.13 17.72 11.98
N PRO A 49 3.16 17.66 12.93
CA PRO A 49 2.08 18.62 12.99
C PRO A 49 2.62 20.06 13.03
N SER A 50 1.94 20.97 12.34
CA SER A 50 2.35 22.36 12.16
C SER A 50 2.49 23.12 13.48
N ARG A 51 1.73 22.71 14.52
CA ARG A 51 1.76 23.29 15.86
C ARG A 51 1.59 22.20 16.94
N PRO A 52 2.08 22.42 18.17
CA PRO A 52 1.83 21.54 19.31
C PRO A 52 0.33 21.44 19.62
N GLY A 53 -0.17 20.24 19.90
CA GLY A 53 -1.59 20.01 20.23
C GLY A 53 -2.53 19.90 19.02
N TYR A 54 -2.01 20.02 17.80
CA TYR A 54 -2.78 19.79 16.57
C TYR A 54 -2.71 18.32 16.17
N THR A 55 -3.85 17.77 15.75
CA THR A 55 -3.95 16.42 15.20
C THR A 55 -4.03 16.49 13.69
N ARG A 56 -3.25 15.66 13.01
CA ARG A 56 -3.29 15.55 11.55
C ARG A 56 -4.48 14.70 11.12
N TYR A 57 -5.25 15.22 10.17
CA TYR A 57 -6.33 14.54 9.49
C TYR A 57 -6.09 14.51 7.99
N LEU A 58 -6.67 13.50 7.36
CA LEU A 58 -6.60 13.25 5.94
C LEU A 58 -8.01 13.22 5.39
N SER A 59 -8.19 13.73 4.18
CA SER A 59 -9.41 13.51 3.41
C SER A 59 -9.15 12.43 2.36
N LEU A 60 -9.81 11.28 2.53
CA LEU A 60 -9.68 10.11 1.65
C LEU A 60 -10.92 9.97 0.76
N PHE A 61 -10.70 9.55 -0.48
CA PHE A 61 -11.78 9.34 -1.45
C PHE A 61 -11.57 8.04 -2.23
N SER A 62 -12.66 7.32 -2.48
CA SER A 62 -12.70 6.20 -3.41
C SER A 62 -14.06 6.21 -4.09
N SER A 63 -14.09 6.28 -5.42
CA SER A 63 -15.33 6.31 -6.21
C SER A 63 -16.20 5.06 -6.04
N LYS A 64 -15.63 3.98 -5.49
CA LYS A 64 -16.35 2.74 -5.22
C LYS A 64 -17.10 2.75 -3.88
N TYR A 65 -16.59 3.49 -2.89
CA TYR A 65 -17.06 3.42 -1.50
C TYR A 65 -17.60 4.74 -0.97
N HIS A 66 -17.30 5.86 -1.62
CA HIS A 66 -17.61 7.20 -1.13
C HIS A 66 -18.27 8.05 -2.22
N ASP A 67 -19.38 8.68 -1.87
CA ASP A 67 -19.97 9.77 -2.66
C ASP A 67 -19.23 11.09 -2.41
N GLU A 68 -18.74 11.31 -1.18
CA GLU A 68 -17.97 12.48 -0.77
C GLU A 68 -16.69 12.09 -0.01
N PRO A 69 -15.61 12.89 -0.06
CA PRO A 69 -14.37 12.59 0.66
C PRO A 69 -14.56 12.51 2.18
N VAL A 70 -14.10 11.43 2.80
CA VAL A 70 -14.22 11.19 4.25
C VAL A 70 -12.98 11.66 4.99
N ARG A 71 -13.14 12.16 6.23
CA ARG A 71 -12.03 12.66 7.05
C ARG A 71 -11.63 11.66 8.11
N VAL A 72 -10.34 11.44 8.23
CA VAL A 72 -9.79 10.36 9.06
C VAL A 72 -8.45 10.72 9.66
N SER A 73 -8.13 10.17 10.83
CA SER A 73 -6.78 10.29 11.36
C SER A 73 -5.86 9.20 10.78
N PRO A 74 -4.57 9.50 10.53
CA PRO A 74 -3.61 8.50 10.05
C PRO A 74 -3.43 7.32 11.00
N GLU A 75 -3.58 7.57 12.31
CA GLU A 75 -3.39 6.56 13.37
C GLU A 75 -4.51 5.51 13.39
N GLU A 76 -5.75 5.93 13.12
CA GLU A 76 -6.91 5.03 13.08
C GLU A 76 -6.83 3.99 11.95
N ILE A 77 -6.19 4.33 10.83
CA ILE A 77 -6.20 3.51 9.60
C ILE A 77 -4.83 2.88 9.30
N ARG A 78 -3.80 3.24 10.09
CA ARG A 78 -2.41 2.77 9.93
C ARG A 78 -1.98 2.80 8.46
N LEU A 79 -2.07 3.98 7.85
CA LEU A 79 -1.84 4.13 6.42
C LEU A 79 -0.40 3.77 6.05
N VAL A 80 -0.26 2.87 5.09
CA VAL A 80 1.00 2.55 4.43
C VAL A 80 1.00 3.10 3.02
N THR A 81 2.18 3.46 2.53
CA THR A 81 2.30 3.88 1.12
C THR A 81 2.22 2.64 0.24
N LEU A 82 1.58 2.77 -0.93
CA LEU A 82 1.47 1.66 -1.89
C LEU A 82 2.86 1.10 -2.28
N ARG A 83 3.88 1.97 -2.33
CA ARG A 83 5.26 1.57 -2.60
C ARG A 83 5.81 0.63 -1.53
N ASP A 84 5.59 0.96 -0.26
CA ASP A 84 6.08 0.14 0.85
C ASP A 84 5.40 -1.23 0.87
N GLU A 85 4.09 -1.27 0.57
CA GLU A 85 3.31 -2.51 0.47
C GLU A 85 3.76 -3.41 -0.70
N ILE A 86 4.09 -2.81 -1.86
CA ILE A 86 4.65 -3.55 -3.00
C ILE A 86 6.01 -4.17 -2.63
N LEU A 87 6.87 -3.41 -1.95
CA LEU A 87 8.19 -3.91 -1.55
C LEU A 87 8.05 -5.06 -0.55
N ASP A 88 7.18 -4.93 0.45
CA ASP A 88 6.93 -5.99 1.43
C ASP A 88 6.38 -7.25 0.76
N SER A 89 5.44 -7.09 -0.17
CA SER A 89 4.88 -8.20 -0.96
C SER A 89 5.95 -8.92 -1.78
N LEU A 90 6.88 -8.18 -2.41
CA LEU A 90 7.98 -8.77 -3.18
C LEU A 90 8.95 -9.54 -2.28
N VAL A 91 9.28 -9.00 -1.11
CA VAL A 91 10.16 -9.68 -0.13
C VAL A 91 9.53 -10.98 0.35
N MET A 92 8.22 -10.98 0.63
CA MET A 92 7.48 -12.17 1.05
C MET A 92 7.38 -13.22 -0.07
N ALA A 93 7.31 -12.80 -1.34
CA ALA A 93 7.25 -13.69 -2.48
C ALA A 93 8.61 -14.30 -2.88
N MET A 94 9.72 -13.65 -2.52
CA MET A 94 11.08 -14.05 -2.94
C MET A 94 11.46 -15.50 -2.59
N PRO A 95 11.19 -16.04 -1.38
CA PRO A 95 11.58 -17.41 -1.04
C PRO A 95 10.92 -18.47 -1.93
N VAL A 96 9.61 -18.30 -2.17
CA VAL A 96 8.83 -19.22 -3.02
C VAL A 96 9.29 -19.12 -4.47
N PHE A 97 9.47 -17.89 -4.96
CA PHE A 97 9.99 -17.64 -6.30
C PHE A 97 11.38 -18.26 -6.50
N GLY A 98 12.29 -18.07 -5.55
CA GLY A 98 13.65 -18.62 -5.59
C GLY A 98 13.64 -20.16 -5.60
N PHE A 99 12.83 -20.78 -4.75
CA PHE A 99 12.69 -22.24 -4.71
C PHE A 99 12.24 -22.81 -6.05
N TRP A 100 11.15 -22.30 -6.63
CA TRP A 100 10.63 -22.80 -7.89
C TRP A 100 11.56 -22.50 -9.07
N THR A 101 12.24 -21.36 -9.07
CA THR A 101 13.24 -21.04 -10.08
C THR A 101 14.42 -21.99 -10.02
N ALA A 102 14.94 -22.27 -8.81
CA ALA A 102 16.03 -23.23 -8.63
C ALA A 102 15.63 -24.64 -9.07
N LEU A 103 14.40 -25.07 -8.74
CA LEU A 103 13.88 -26.37 -9.18
C LEU A 103 13.75 -26.45 -10.71
N ALA A 104 13.21 -25.40 -11.34
CA ALA A 104 13.09 -25.33 -12.79
C ALA A 104 14.45 -25.34 -13.49
N LEU A 105 15.43 -24.59 -12.96
CA LEU A 105 16.80 -24.57 -13.47
C LEU A 105 17.50 -25.91 -13.29
N SER A 106 17.33 -26.57 -12.14
CA SER A 106 17.87 -27.91 -11.91
C SER A 106 17.31 -28.92 -12.90
N PHE A 107 16.00 -28.90 -13.13
CA PHE A 107 15.36 -29.77 -14.13
C PHE A 107 15.87 -29.48 -15.54
N ALA A 108 15.90 -28.21 -15.94
CA ALA A 108 16.38 -27.79 -17.26
C ALA A 108 17.83 -28.20 -17.49
N HIS A 109 18.69 -28.04 -16.48
CA HIS A 109 20.09 -28.45 -16.53
C HIS A 109 20.22 -29.96 -16.70
N THR A 110 19.57 -30.76 -15.85
CA THR A 110 19.60 -32.24 -15.94
C THR A 110 19.02 -32.75 -17.26
N TYR A 111 17.97 -32.11 -17.78
CA TYR A 111 17.38 -32.48 -19.08
C TYR A 111 18.36 -32.21 -20.23
N ASN A 112 18.98 -31.02 -20.25
CA ASN A 112 19.95 -30.65 -21.27
C ASN A 112 21.16 -31.59 -21.25
N GLU A 113 21.69 -31.93 -20.07
CA GLU A 113 22.77 -32.92 -19.94
C GLU A 113 22.41 -34.31 -20.49
N ARG A 114 21.17 -34.77 -20.29
CA ARG A 114 20.74 -36.11 -20.73
C ARG A 114 20.34 -36.19 -22.20
N TYR A 115 19.71 -35.15 -22.73
CA TYR A 115 19.05 -35.22 -24.04
C TYR A 115 19.61 -34.22 -25.06
N GLY A 116 20.54 -33.33 -24.66
CA GLY A 116 21.23 -32.39 -25.53
C GLY A 116 20.34 -31.32 -26.18
N GLY A 117 19.12 -31.11 -25.64
CA GLY A 117 18.12 -30.17 -26.14
C GLY A 117 17.75 -29.08 -25.13
N ASN A 118 16.95 -28.11 -25.54
CA ASN A 118 16.52 -27.01 -24.66
C ASN A 118 15.24 -27.36 -23.90
N PHE A 119 14.94 -26.62 -22.83
CA PHE A 119 13.74 -26.83 -21.99
C PHE A 119 12.42 -26.88 -22.79
N LEU A 120 12.32 -26.11 -23.89
CA LEU A 120 11.14 -26.12 -24.76
C LEU A 120 10.97 -27.44 -25.53
N ASP A 121 12.06 -28.15 -25.85
CA ASP A 121 11.98 -29.46 -26.52
C ASP A 121 11.33 -30.53 -25.62
N ALA A 122 11.40 -30.35 -24.29
CA ALA A 122 10.75 -31.24 -23.33
C ALA A 122 9.22 -31.03 -23.23
N LEU A 123 8.74 -29.82 -23.52
CA LEU A 123 7.33 -29.43 -23.41
C LEU A 123 6.54 -29.67 -24.70
N PHE A 124 7.21 -29.65 -25.86
CA PHE A 124 6.56 -29.71 -27.17
C PHE A 124 6.96 -30.93 -28.02
N ARG A 125 7.74 -31.87 -27.46
CA ARG A 125 7.88 -33.21 -28.05
C ARG A 125 6.62 -34.04 -27.76
N THR A 126 5.63 -33.90 -28.63
CA THR A 126 4.67 -34.97 -28.95
C THR A 126 5.10 -35.67 -30.22
#